data_AF-A0A833D256-F1
#
_entry.id   AF-A0A833D256-F1
#
_cell.length_a   1.000
_cell.length_b   1.000
_cell.length_c   1.000
_cell.angle_alpha   90.00
_cell.angle_beta   90.00
_cell.angle_gamma   90.00
#
_symmetry.space_group_name_H-M   'P 1'
#
loop_
_entity.id
_entity.type
_entity.pdbx_description
1 polymer ?
#
loop_
_entity_poly.entity_id
_entity_poly.type
_entity_poly.pdbx_seq_one_letter_code
_entity_poly.pdbx_strand_id
1 'polypeptide(L)'
;MHLGKWFLEFLDRRVEEFGGAQYKTFGIFGVINYPLGYYILYLLGATESVMARVFATLLSLPLIFTEYWPKKLKKYLNLYWFLTLLYCIPIFTTYTLLKNQLSNEWILNFSVGLFILFIIVDYILFIILYVLGIVLGYLIFIMTGQELLLQEGVPVNFIYVYTAFTILGCIFSRNKEILEHNRLQTLKAIAGTVAHEMRTPLLTIRTRASALPKLTKAYKIADRKKDKAEELLSDEELDFINTAPEDIDQVTRQAFSFIDVMLMNLREEFKDEHREQCSIKTCVEDTLKQYPFSGEDRSMVHTQIEEDFLFMGSPLLVKHVFTNLMKNSIYYVKAANKGDITLRIYKENGINTLSFKDTGAGIA
;
A
#
# COMPACT_ATOMS: atom_id res chain seq x y z
N MET A 1 37.39 9.73 4.62
CA MET A 1 36.11 10.48 4.49
C MET A 1 35.07 9.78 3.60
N HIS A 2 35.47 8.98 2.60
CA HIS A 2 34.55 8.26 1.70
C HIS A 2 33.74 7.13 2.37
N LEU A 3 34.37 6.36 3.28
CA LEU A 3 33.77 5.18 3.90
C LEU A 3 32.55 5.51 4.79
N GLY A 4 32.64 6.60 5.57
CA GLY A 4 31.55 7.02 6.46
C GLY A 4 30.32 7.53 5.70
N LYS A 5 30.51 8.20 4.56
CA LYS A 5 29.39 8.64 3.71
C LYS A 5 28.71 7.45 3.04
N TRP A 6 29.50 6.50 2.52
CA TRP A 6 28.98 5.27 1.95
C TRP A 6 28.17 4.45 2.96
N PHE A 7 28.65 4.34 4.21
CA PHE A 7 27.93 3.59 5.24
C PHE A 7 26.62 4.26 5.64
N LEU A 8 26.57 5.59 5.71
CA LEU A 8 25.32 6.32 5.94
C LEU A 8 24.31 6.08 4.82
N GLU A 9 24.75 6.19 3.56
CA GLU A 9 23.91 5.89 2.39
C GLU A 9 23.44 4.43 2.37
N PHE A 10 24.28 3.50 2.81
CA PHE A 10 23.91 2.09 2.97
C PHE A 10 22.80 1.91 4.01
N LEU A 11 22.92 2.52 5.19
CA LEU A 11 21.90 2.46 6.24
C LEU A 11 20.59 3.10 5.79
N ASP A 12 20.66 4.29 5.20
CA ASP A 12 19.49 5.02 4.71
C ASP A 12 18.71 4.19 3.70
N ARG A 13 19.40 3.59 2.72
CA ARG A 13 18.77 2.72 1.72
C ARG A 13 18.09 1.50 2.34
N ARG A 14 18.74 0.84 3.30
CA ARG A 14 18.18 -0.37 3.93
C ARG A 14 16.93 -0.06 4.75
N VAL A 15 16.98 1.03 5.50
CA VAL A 15 15.84 1.51 6.28
C VAL A 15 14.68 1.88 5.35
N GLU A 16 14.93 2.56 4.24
CA GLU A 16 13.90 2.90 3.25
C GLU A 16 13.31 1.65 2.57
N GLU A 17 14.14 0.70 2.14
CA GLU A 17 13.71 -0.55 1.50
C GLU A 17 12.83 -1.41 2.42
N PHE A 18 13.09 -1.39 3.73
CA PHE A 18 12.30 -2.13 4.73
C PHE A 18 10.95 -1.47 5.07
N GLY A 19 10.68 -0.26 4.59
CA GLY A 19 9.46 0.50 4.91
C GLY A 19 9.63 1.52 6.05
N GLY A 20 10.86 1.87 6.40
CA GLY A 20 11.21 2.88 7.39
C GLY A 20 11.61 2.31 8.76
N ALA A 21 12.32 3.12 9.54
CA ALA A 21 12.81 2.73 10.86
C ALA A 21 11.75 2.96 11.94
N GLN A 22 11.57 1.96 12.80
CA GLN A 22 10.60 1.99 13.91
C GLN A 22 11.15 2.74 15.14
N TYR A 23 11.62 3.97 14.96
CA TYR A 23 12.32 4.72 16.02
C TYR A 23 11.51 4.86 17.30
N LYS A 24 10.27 5.37 17.18
CA LYS A 24 9.42 5.70 18.33
C LYS A 24 9.00 4.43 19.09
N THR A 25 8.61 3.39 18.35
CA THR A 25 8.23 2.08 18.92
C THR A 25 9.37 1.48 19.72
N PHE A 26 10.58 1.42 19.15
CA PHE A 26 11.74 0.90 19.86
C PHE A 26 12.18 1.81 21.02
N GLY A 27 12.09 3.13 20.85
CA GLY A 27 12.40 4.11 21.89
C GLY A 27 11.53 3.92 23.14
N ILE A 28 10.20 3.82 22.96
CA ILE A 28 9.25 3.56 24.04
C ILE A 28 9.52 2.20 24.69
N PHE A 29 9.70 1.16 23.87
CA PHE A 29 10.05 -0.17 24.36
C PHE A 29 11.30 -0.14 25.24
N GLY A 30 12.40 0.46 24.77
CA GLY A 30 13.65 0.51 25.53
C GLY A 30 13.52 1.30 26.84
N VAL A 31 12.88 2.46 26.81
CA VAL A 31 12.71 3.31 28.01
C VAL A 31 11.89 2.62 29.09
N ILE A 32 10.96 1.74 28.73
CA ILE A 32 10.16 0.96 29.70
C ILE A 32 10.87 -0.33 30.09
N ASN A 33 11.35 -1.10 29.12
CA ASN A 33 11.85 -2.45 29.31
C ASN A 33 13.14 -2.50 30.14
N TYR A 34 14.09 -1.60 29.91
CA TYR A 34 15.37 -1.66 30.63
C TYR A 34 15.21 -1.35 32.12
N PRO A 35 14.51 -0.29 32.55
CA PRO A 35 14.26 -0.03 33.98
C PRO A 35 13.37 -1.09 34.64
N LEU A 36 12.29 -1.51 33.96
CA LEU A 36 11.36 -2.51 34.50
C LEU A 36 12.03 -3.88 34.66
N GLY A 37 12.83 -4.29 33.68
CA GLY A 37 13.58 -5.54 33.75
C GLY A 37 14.61 -5.54 34.87
N TYR A 38 15.24 -4.38 35.18
CA TYR A 38 16.12 -4.28 36.35
C TYR A 38 15.35 -4.57 37.64
N TYR A 39 14.20 -3.93 37.81
CA TYR A 39 13.40 -4.05 39.03
C TYR A 39 12.90 -5.49 39.22
N ILE A 40 12.40 -6.14 38.15
CA ILE A 40 11.93 -7.52 38.21
C ILE A 40 13.08 -8.49 38.56
N LEU A 41 14.23 -8.36 37.90
CA LEU A 41 15.34 -9.30 38.12
C LEU A 41 16.06 -9.04 39.45
N TYR A 42 16.06 -7.78 39.93
CA TYR A 42 16.49 -7.44 41.29
C TYR A 42 15.61 -8.12 42.35
N LEU A 43 14.28 -8.13 42.17
CA LEU A 43 13.36 -8.84 43.06
C LEU A 43 13.57 -10.36 43.05
N LEU A 44 14.02 -10.91 41.93
CA LEU A 44 14.36 -12.33 41.78
C LEU A 44 15.78 -12.67 42.30
N GLY A 45 16.52 -11.70 42.84
CA GLY A 45 17.85 -11.89 43.42
C GLY A 45 19.00 -11.98 42.42
N ALA A 46 18.80 -11.59 41.16
CA ALA A 46 19.84 -11.60 40.14
C ALA A 46 20.83 -10.42 40.30
N THR A 47 22.12 -10.68 40.12
CA THR A 47 23.17 -9.65 40.25
C THR A 47 23.44 -8.96 38.90
N GLU A 48 22.78 -7.82 38.68
CA GLU A 48 22.83 -7.11 37.39
C GLU A 48 23.58 -5.78 37.41
N SER A 49 24.06 -5.35 36.23
CA SER A 49 24.67 -4.03 36.08
C SER A 49 23.61 -2.96 35.84
N VAL A 50 23.31 -2.18 36.87
CA VAL A 50 22.45 -0.98 36.79
C VAL A 50 22.94 -0.03 35.68
N MET A 51 24.25 0.20 35.62
CA MET A 51 24.85 1.15 34.69
C MET A 51 24.58 0.79 33.23
N ALA A 52 24.65 -0.50 32.87
CA ALA A 52 24.36 -0.95 31.51
C ALA A 52 22.90 -0.67 31.10
N ARG A 53 21.94 -0.89 32.00
CA ARG A 53 20.51 -0.62 31.73
C ARG A 53 20.17 0.87 31.71
N VAL A 54 20.81 1.68 32.57
CA VAL A 54 20.67 3.14 32.53
C VAL A 54 21.20 3.67 31.20
N PHE A 55 22.35 3.18 30.74
CA PHE A 55 22.91 3.58 29.45
C PHE A 55 22.00 3.16 28.28
N ALA A 56 21.45 1.94 28.29
CA ALA A 56 20.47 1.50 27.30
C ALA A 56 19.22 2.39 27.26
N THR A 57 18.67 2.72 28.44
CA THR A 57 17.52 3.64 28.59
C THR A 57 17.83 5.02 27.98
N LEU A 58 19.00 5.57 28.30
CA LEU A 58 19.44 6.88 27.80
C LEU A 58 19.65 6.88 26.27
N LEU A 59 20.15 5.79 25.69
CA LEU A 59 20.26 5.65 24.24
C LEU A 59 18.89 5.53 23.54
N SER A 60 17.91 4.90 24.19
CA SER A 60 16.56 4.75 23.64
C SER A 60 15.74 6.04 23.69
N LEU A 61 15.98 6.94 24.66
CA LEU A 61 15.15 8.13 24.87
C LEU A 61 15.15 9.12 23.68
N PRO A 62 16.28 9.45 23.04
CA PRO A 62 16.29 10.33 21.86
C PRO A 62 15.51 9.78 20.65
N LEU A 63 15.28 8.46 20.58
CA LEU A 63 14.50 7.84 19.50
C LEU A 63 12.98 8.11 19.62
N ILE A 64 12.50 8.52 20.80
CA ILE A 64 11.08 8.89 20.99
C ILE A 64 10.79 10.24 20.35
N PHE A 65 11.77 11.14 20.36
CA PHE A 65 11.61 12.54 19.97
C PHE A 65 12.20 12.86 18.58
N THR A 66 12.18 11.89 17.65
CA THR A 66 12.79 12.04 16.31
C THR A 66 12.30 13.27 15.52
N GLU A 67 11.04 13.67 15.72
CA GLU A 67 10.47 14.86 15.09
C GLU A 67 11.21 16.15 15.50
N TYR A 68 11.64 16.23 16.76
CA TYR A 68 12.30 17.37 17.39
C TYR A 68 13.83 17.38 17.20
N TRP A 69 14.40 16.42 16.47
CA TRP A 69 15.84 16.39 16.22
C TRP A 69 16.30 17.63 15.43
N PRO A 70 17.46 18.23 15.76
CA PRO A 70 18.04 19.30 14.98
C PRO A 70 18.27 18.90 13.52
N LYS A 71 18.00 19.79 12.57
CA LYS A 71 18.13 19.51 11.12
C LYS A 71 19.51 18.95 10.73
N LYS A 72 20.59 19.40 11.39
CA LYS A 72 21.97 18.92 11.15
C LYS A 72 22.19 17.48 11.63
N LEU A 73 21.49 17.04 12.67
CA LEU A 73 21.63 15.70 13.26
C LEU A 73 20.68 14.68 12.63
N LYS A 74 19.57 15.11 12.01
CA LYS A 74 18.66 14.20 11.29
C LYS A 74 19.37 13.34 10.23
N LYS A 75 20.45 13.85 9.61
CA LYS A 75 21.29 13.09 8.68
C LYS A 75 21.95 11.85 9.30
N TYR A 76 22.16 11.84 10.62
CA TYR A 76 22.80 10.74 11.33
C TYR A 76 21.79 9.91 12.14
N LEU A 77 20.48 10.13 11.95
CA LEU A 77 19.44 9.48 12.72
C LEU A 77 19.44 7.95 12.53
N ASN A 78 19.59 7.47 11.29
CA ASN A 78 19.69 6.05 10.99
C ASN A 78 20.95 5.41 11.59
N LEU A 79 22.08 6.13 11.59
CA LEU A 79 23.30 5.68 12.26
C LEU A 79 23.10 5.59 13.78
N TYR A 80 22.48 6.60 14.38
CA TYR A 80 22.18 6.60 15.80
C TYR A 80 21.26 5.44 16.17
N TRP A 81 20.20 5.21 15.40
CA TRP A 81 19.30 4.07 15.58
C TRP A 81 20.02 2.73 15.45
N PHE A 82 20.88 2.57 14.45
CA PHE A 82 21.73 1.38 14.29
C PHE A 82 22.61 1.14 15.53
N LEU A 83 23.29 2.17 16.01
CA LEU A 83 24.16 2.07 17.20
C LEU A 83 23.36 1.76 18.47
N THR A 84 22.18 2.37 18.62
CA THR A 84 21.29 2.10 19.75
C THR A 84 20.79 0.66 19.71
N LEU A 85 20.32 0.16 18.56
CA LEU A 85 19.91 -1.24 18.42
C LEU A 85 21.07 -2.20 18.71
N LEU A 86 22.26 -1.91 18.17
CA LEU A 86 23.46 -2.69 18.37
C LEU A 86 23.82 -2.82 19.86
N TYR A 87 23.80 -1.71 20.60
CA TYR A 87 24.08 -1.74 22.03
C TYR A 87 22.98 -2.45 22.82
N CYS A 88 21.74 -1.98 22.65
CA CYS A 88 20.60 -2.34 23.48
C CYS A 88 20.22 -3.82 23.33
N ILE A 89 20.34 -4.38 22.13
CA ILE A 89 19.95 -5.77 21.86
C ILE A 89 21.19 -6.69 21.94
N PRO A 90 22.01 -6.87 20.89
CA PRO A 90 22.98 -7.97 20.87
C PRO A 90 24.18 -7.74 21.79
N ILE A 91 24.72 -6.52 21.95
CA ILE A 91 25.85 -6.29 22.87
C ILE A 91 25.42 -6.54 24.31
N PHE A 92 24.36 -5.87 24.77
CA PHE A 92 23.88 -5.96 26.14
C PHE A 92 23.50 -7.38 26.52
N THR A 93 22.74 -8.08 25.67
CA THR A 93 22.30 -9.44 25.95
C THR A 93 23.45 -10.45 25.89
N THR A 94 24.40 -10.34 24.94
CA THR A 94 25.59 -11.21 24.89
C THR A 94 26.47 -11.04 26.12
N TYR A 95 26.80 -9.80 26.48
CA TYR A 95 27.62 -9.51 27.64
C TYR A 95 26.98 -10.07 28.93
N THR A 96 25.68 -9.84 29.11
CA THR A 96 25.00 -10.26 30.34
C THR A 96 24.77 -11.77 30.39
N LEU A 97 24.57 -12.43 29.24
CA LEU A 97 24.54 -13.88 29.12
C LEU A 97 25.85 -14.52 29.58
N LEU A 98 26.99 -13.99 29.13
CA LEU A 98 28.32 -14.49 29.50
C LEU A 98 28.62 -14.23 30.97
N LYS A 99 28.32 -13.03 31.47
CA LYS A 99 28.50 -12.66 32.89
C LYS A 99 27.71 -13.56 33.84
N ASN A 100 26.52 -13.99 33.44
CA ASN A 100 25.65 -14.89 34.21
C ASN A 100 25.85 -16.37 33.86
N GLN A 101 27.02 -16.74 33.32
CA GLN A 101 27.41 -18.14 33.08
C GLN A 101 26.39 -18.94 32.26
N LEU A 102 25.79 -18.30 31.24
CA LEU A 102 24.75 -18.89 30.38
C LEU A 102 23.52 -19.38 31.16
N SER A 103 23.08 -18.64 32.17
CA SER A 103 21.84 -18.95 32.89
C SER A 103 20.63 -19.04 31.95
N ASN A 104 19.64 -19.87 32.32
CA ASN A 104 18.45 -20.10 31.52
C ASN A 104 17.65 -18.82 31.25
N GLU A 105 17.60 -17.88 32.21
CA GLU A 105 16.91 -16.60 32.06
C GLU A 105 17.57 -15.75 30.95
N TRP A 106 18.90 -15.75 30.90
CA TRP A 106 19.64 -14.96 29.91
C TRP A 106 19.68 -15.61 28.54
N ILE A 107 19.67 -16.94 28.46
CA ILE A 107 19.44 -17.68 27.22
C ILE A 107 18.09 -17.26 26.60
N LEU A 108 17.05 -17.17 27.41
CA LEU A 108 15.72 -16.74 26.96
C LEU A 108 15.73 -15.27 26.53
N ASN A 109 16.32 -14.37 27.33
CA ASN A 109 16.43 -12.94 26.98
C ASN A 109 17.23 -12.71 25.69
N PHE A 110 18.31 -13.46 25.47
CA PHE A 110 19.09 -13.42 24.24
C PHE A 110 18.20 -13.83 23.05
N SER A 111 17.44 -14.92 23.19
CA SER A 111 16.50 -15.45 22.17
C SER A 111 15.40 -14.44 21.82
N VAL A 112 14.79 -13.82 22.84
CA VAL A 112 13.79 -12.76 22.65
C VAL A 112 14.41 -11.56 21.93
N GLY A 113 15.65 -11.20 22.26
CA GLY A 113 16.39 -10.15 21.57
C GLY A 113 16.56 -10.42 20.07
N LEU A 114 16.86 -11.67 19.69
CA LEU A 114 16.92 -12.09 18.29
C LEU A 114 15.58 -11.88 17.60
N PHE A 115 14.48 -12.30 18.23
CA PHE A 115 13.13 -12.15 17.68
C PHE A 115 12.71 -10.68 17.52
N ILE A 116 13.02 -9.83 18.50
CA ILE A 116 12.75 -8.39 18.44
C ILE A 116 13.51 -7.76 17.27
N LEU A 117 14.80 -8.08 17.13
CA LEU A 117 15.63 -7.52 16.07
C LEU A 117 15.08 -7.91 14.69
N PHE A 118 14.69 -9.18 14.55
CA PHE A 118 14.04 -9.71 13.36
C PHE A 118 12.79 -8.93 12.92
N ILE A 119 11.97 -8.43 13.86
CA ILE A 119 10.75 -7.66 13.54
C ILE A 119 11.07 -6.23 13.06
N ILE A 120 12.16 -5.66 13.60
CA ILE A 120 12.46 -4.24 13.52
C ILE A 120 13.36 -3.89 12.33
N VAL A 121 14.18 -4.83 11.86
CA VAL A 121 15.17 -4.58 10.78
C VAL A 121 15.10 -5.62 9.65
N ASP A 122 15.64 -5.27 8.48
CA ASP A 122 15.80 -6.20 7.35
C ASP A 122 16.82 -7.30 7.65
N TYR A 123 16.77 -8.39 6.88
CA TYR A 123 17.62 -9.56 7.14
C TYR A 123 19.14 -9.28 7.04
N ILE A 124 19.57 -8.25 6.29
CA ILE A 124 21.00 -7.91 6.17
C ILE A 124 21.43 -7.12 7.39
N LEU A 125 20.68 -6.09 7.78
CA LEU A 125 20.96 -5.37 9.03
C LEU A 125 20.87 -6.28 10.25
N PHE A 126 19.94 -7.23 10.25
CA PHE A 126 19.83 -8.26 11.29
C PHE A 126 21.15 -9.04 11.42
N ILE A 127 21.67 -9.61 10.33
CA ILE A 127 22.94 -10.36 10.35
C ILE A 127 24.10 -9.48 10.83
N ILE A 128 24.22 -8.26 10.30
CA ILE A 128 25.31 -7.33 10.65
C ILE A 128 25.25 -6.99 12.15
N LEU A 129 24.10 -6.55 12.65
CA LEU A 129 23.91 -6.17 14.05
C LEU A 129 24.18 -7.36 14.98
N TYR A 130 23.74 -8.56 14.62
CA TYR A 130 23.89 -9.73 15.47
C TYR A 130 25.34 -10.20 15.54
N VAL A 131 26.01 -10.36 14.40
CA VAL A 131 27.42 -10.78 14.35
C VAL A 131 28.29 -9.75 15.07
N LEU A 132 28.11 -8.47 14.76
CA LEU A 132 28.92 -7.41 15.35
C LEU A 132 28.64 -7.25 16.85
N GLY A 133 27.38 -7.40 17.27
CA GLY A 133 27.00 -7.29 18.67
C GLY A 133 27.48 -8.47 19.52
N ILE A 134 27.48 -9.71 19.00
CA ILE A 134 28.07 -10.86 19.68
C ILE A 134 29.56 -10.66 19.87
N VAL A 135 30.27 -10.26 18.81
CA VAL A 135 31.72 -10.04 18.87
C VAL A 135 32.06 -8.95 19.90
N LEU A 136 31.37 -7.80 19.85
CA LEU A 136 31.62 -6.72 20.80
C LEU A 136 31.21 -7.07 22.23
N GLY A 137 30.09 -7.77 22.43
CA GLY A 137 29.67 -8.24 23.75
C GLY A 137 30.66 -9.22 24.37
N TYR A 138 31.20 -10.14 23.56
CA TYR A 138 32.25 -11.07 23.98
C TYR A 138 33.57 -10.36 24.31
N LEU A 139 33.98 -9.37 23.51
CA LEU A 139 35.15 -8.55 23.80
C LEU A 139 35.01 -7.79 25.13
N ILE A 140 33.85 -7.17 25.39
CA ILE A 140 33.56 -6.49 26.66
C ILE A 140 33.67 -7.47 27.83
N PHE A 141 33.14 -8.69 27.67
CA PHE A 141 33.24 -9.73 28.70
C PHE A 141 34.69 -10.09 29.01
N ILE A 142 35.54 -10.36 28.00
CA ILE A 142 36.97 -10.65 28.22
C ILE A 142 37.66 -9.51 28.96
N MET A 143 37.34 -8.26 28.61
CA MET A 143 37.94 -7.08 29.27
C MET A 143 37.56 -6.96 30.76
N THR A 144 36.47 -7.58 31.20
CA THR A 144 36.11 -7.61 32.64
C THR A 144 36.92 -8.61 33.46
N GLY A 145 37.72 -9.48 32.81
CA GLY A 145 38.59 -10.45 33.49
C GLY A 145 37.85 -11.58 34.21
N GLN A 146 36.55 -11.75 33.94
CA GLN A 146 35.78 -12.87 34.49
C GLN A 146 36.00 -14.14 33.66
N GLU A 147 36.16 -15.27 34.34
CA GLU A 147 36.24 -16.57 33.68
C GLU A 147 34.83 -17.13 33.45
N LEU A 148 34.64 -17.73 32.26
CA LEU A 148 33.43 -18.45 31.94
C LEU A 148 33.51 -19.87 32.52
N LEU A 149 32.81 -20.10 33.63
CA LEU A 149 32.73 -21.37 34.31
C LEU A 149 31.54 -22.17 33.73
N LEU A 150 31.79 -22.92 32.67
CA LEU A 150 30.81 -23.84 32.07
C LEU A 150 30.71 -25.11 32.94
N GLN A 151 29.97 -25.05 34.06
CA GLN A 151 29.79 -26.22 34.94
C GLN A 151 29.10 -27.41 34.25
N GLU A 152 28.20 -27.15 33.28
CA GLU A 152 27.45 -28.19 32.55
C GLU A 152 27.74 -28.21 31.04
N GLY A 153 28.76 -27.48 30.57
CA GLY A 153 28.98 -27.25 29.15
C GLY A 153 27.93 -26.34 28.51
N VAL A 154 27.99 -26.15 27.18
CA VAL A 154 26.94 -25.41 26.45
C VAL A 154 25.77 -26.36 26.22
N PRO A 155 24.53 -26.01 26.63
CA PRO A 155 23.38 -26.86 26.36
C PRO A 155 23.23 -27.09 24.85
N VAL A 156 23.29 -28.33 24.37
CA VAL A 156 23.18 -28.64 22.93
C VAL A 156 21.86 -28.12 22.33
N ASN A 157 20.79 -28.13 23.15
CA ASN A 157 19.49 -27.54 22.81
C ASN A 157 19.59 -26.04 22.50
N PHE A 158 20.51 -25.30 23.16
CA PHE A 158 20.72 -23.89 22.89
C PHE A 158 21.18 -23.70 21.45
N ILE A 159 22.23 -24.40 21.00
CA ILE A 159 22.78 -24.26 19.64
C ILE A 159 21.73 -24.62 18.58
N TYR A 160 21.00 -25.73 18.77
CA TYR A 160 19.97 -26.18 17.84
C TYR A 160 18.82 -25.16 17.72
N VAL A 161 18.24 -24.76 18.86
CA VAL A 161 17.12 -23.80 18.90
C VAL A 161 17.55 -22.46 18.30
N TYR A 162 18.75 -21.99 18.62
CA TYR A 162 19.27 -20.72 18.10
C TYR A 162 19.47 -20.72 16.60
N THR A 163 20.05 -21.81 16.08
CA THR A 163 20.26 -21.96 14.64
C THR A 163 18.91 -21.99 13.92
N ALA A 164 17.93 -22.70 14.48
CA ALA A 164 16.56 -22.74 13.94
C ALA A 164 15.89 -21.35 13.95
N PHE A 165 15.95 -20.62 15.07
CA PHE A 165 15.37 -19.26 15.16
C PHE A 165 16.05 -18.28 14.21
N THR A 166 17.37 -18.37 14.01
CA THR A 166 18.11 -17.53 13.07
C THR A 166 17.66 -17.81 11.63
N ILE A 167 17.54 -19.10 11.25
CA ILE A 167 17.08 -19.50 9.91
C ILE A 167 15.62 -19.04 9.69
N LEU A 168 14.73 -19.31 10.65
CA LEU A 168 13.33 -18.89 10.58
C LEU A 168 13.22 -17.37 10.47
N GLY A 169 13.95 -16.62 11.31
CA GLY A 169 14.01 -15.17 11.25
C GLY A 169 14.45 -14.67 9.88
N CYS A 170 15.52 -15.23 9.29
CA CYS A 170 15.94 -14.83 7.95
C CYS A 170 14.87 -15.12 6.88
N ILE A 171 14.22 -16.29 6.92
CA ILE A 171 13.18 -16.68 5.95
C ILE A 171 11.96 -15.75 6.06
N PHE A 172 11.42 -15.56 7.27
CA PHE A 172 10.24 -14.74 7.45
C PHE A 172 10.51 -13.25 7.17
N SER A 173 11.73 -12.76 7.44
CA SER A 173 12.07 -11.33 7.28
C SER A 173 12.17 -11.02 5.80
N ARG A 174 12.85 -11.91 5.07
CA ARG A 174 12.90 -11.86 3.62
C ARG A 174 11.51 -11.98 2.98
N ASN A 175 10.66 -12.89 3.47
CA ASN A 175 9.31 -13.03 2.93
C ASN A 175 8.47 -11.75 3.16
N LYS A 176 8.59 -11.13 4.34
CA LYS A 176 7.94 -9.86 4.65
C LYS A 176 8.43 -8.74 3.72
N GLU A 177 9.75 -8.65 3.52
CA GLU A 177 10.36 -7.67 2.60
C GLU A 177 9.89 -7.87 1.15
N ILE A 178 9.85 -9.11 0.66
CA ILE A 178 9.33 -9.45 -0.68
C ILE A 178 7.87 -9.04 -0.82
N LEU A 179 7.04 -9.29 0.21
CA LEU A 179 5.63 -8.95 0.19
C LEU A 179 5.43 -7.42 0.08
N GLU A 180 6.12 -6.64 0.92
CA GLU A 180 6.08 -5.18 0.86
C GLU A 180 6.60 -4.65 -0.47
N HIS A 181 7.68 -5.23 -1.00
CA HIS A 181 8.21 -4.84 -2.30
C HIS A 181 7.21 -5.10 -3.43
N ASN A 182 6.56 -6.27 -3.46
CA ASN A 182 5.53 -6.60 -4.44
C ASN A 182 4.32 -5.67 -4.32
N ARG A 183 3.92 -5.30 -3.10
CA ARG A 183 2.86 -4.32 -2.84
C ARG A 183 3.23 -2.94 -3.42
N LEU A 184 4.44 -2.46 -3.16
CA LEU A 184 4.94 -1.19 -3.71
C LEU A 184 5.04 -1.20 -5.24
N GLN A 185 5.48 -2.31 -5.84
CA GLN A 185 5.49 -2.46 -7.30
C GLN A 185 4.08 -2.42 -7.89
N THR A 186 3.13 -3.09 -7.24
CA THR A 186 1.72 -3.07 -7.63
C THR A 186 1.16 -1.66 -7.58
N LEU A 187 1.40 -0.92 -6.48
CA LEU A 187 1.02 0.49 -6.34
C LEU A 187 1.61 1.37 -7.45
N LYS A 188 2.89 1.19 -7.78
CA LYS A 188 3.56 1.92 -8.87
C LYS A 188 2.96 1.60 -10.23
N ALA A 189 2.69 0.32 -10.52
CA ALA A 189 2.07 -0.10 -11.77
C ALA A 189 0.68 0.51 -11.91
N ILE A 190 -0.13 0.46 -10.86
CA ILE A 190 -1.46 1.05 -10.80
C ILE A 190 -1.41 2.56 -11.04
N ALA A 191 -0.52 3.28 -10.35
CA ALA A 191 -0.33 4.71 -10.57
C ALA A 191 0.09 5.03 -12.01
N GLY A 192 0.95 4.20 -12.60
CA GLY A 192 1.35 4.30 -14.01
C GLY A 192 0.17 4.11 -14.97
N THR A 193 -0.67 3.10 -14.74
CA THR A 193 -1.89 2.86 -15.53
C THR A 193 -2.86 4.02 -15.40
N VAL A 194 -3.09 4.55 -14.18
CA VAL A 194 -3.94 5.74 -13.99
C VAL A 194 -3.42 6.92 -14.78
N ALA A 195 -2.12 7.22 -14.68
CA ALA A 195 -1.53 8.32 -15.43
C ALA A 195 -1.68 8.14 -16.95
N HIS A 196 -1.56 6.90 -17.45
CA HIS A 196 -1.73 6.59 -18.87
C HIS A 196 -3.19 6.77 -19.30
N GLU A 197 -4.13 6.16 -18.59
CA GLU A 197 -5.56 6.20 -18.88
C GLU A 197 -6.15 7.60 -18.70
N MET A 198 -5.59 8.45 -17.83
CA MET A 198 -6.00 9.85 -17.68
C MET A 198 -5.53 10.76 -18.82
N ARG A 199 -4.48 10.39 -19.56
CA ARG A 199 -3.98 11.22 -20.65
C ARG A 199 -5.04 11.39 -21.76
N THR A 200 -5.71 10.31 -22.13
CA THR A 200 -6.74 10.30 -23.18
C THR A 200 -7.93 11.21 -22.87
N PRO A 201 -8.66 11.07 -21.74
CA PRO A 201 -9.79 11.93 -21.42
C PRO A 201 -9.37 13.40 -21.27
N LEU A 202 -8.20 13.67 -20.67
CA LEU A 202 -7.69 15.05 -20.56
C LEU A 202 -7.35 15.68 -21.91
N LEU A 203 -6.82 14.89 -22.86
CA LEU A 203 -6.61 15.36 -24.24
C LEU A 203 -7.94 15.68 -24.92
N THR A 204 -8.96 14.84 -24.75
CA THR A 204 -10.31 15.07 -25.29
C THR A 204 -10.93 16.34 -24.70
N ILE A 205 -10.90 16.49 -23.37
CA ILE A 205 -11.40 17.69 -22.68
C ILE A 205 -10.67 18.93 -23.20
N ARG A 206 -9.34 18.90 -23.29
CA ARG A 206 -8.54 20.02 -23.80
C ARG A 206 -8.91 20.38 -25.23
N THR A 207 -9.11 19.38 -26.08
CA THR A 207 -9.42 19.59 -27.51
C THR A 207 -10.79 20.22 -27.66
N ARG A 208 -11.81 19.68 -26.97
CA ARG A 208 -13.18 20.23 -26.95
C ARG A 208 -13.21 21.65 -26.37
N ALA A 209 -12.54 21.88 -25.24
CA ALA A 209 -12.48 23.20 -24.61
C ALA A 209 -11.73 24.23 -25.48
N SER A 210 -10.73 23.82 -26.26
CA SER A 210 -9.95 24.71 -27.12
C SER A 210 -10.75 25.33 -28.28
N ALA A 211 -11.92 24.77 -28.60
CA ALA A 211 -12.81 25.32 -29.62
C ALA A 211 -13.74 26.44 -29.09
N LEU A 212 -13.99 26.51 -27.78
CA LEU A 212 -14.85 27.54 -27.17
C LEU A 212 -14.37 28.99 -27.44
N PRO A 213 -13.06 29.31 -27.41
CA PRO A 213 -12.57 30.62 -27.81
C PRO A 213 -12.91 30.99 -29.26
N LYS A 214 -13.04 30.03 -30.19
CA LYS A 214 -13.44 30.31 -31.59
C LYS A 214 -14.84 30.91 -31.64
N LEU A 215 -15.78 30.40 -30.85
CA LEU A 215 -17.13 30.96 -30.71
C LEU A 215 -17.09 32.43 -30.24
N THR A 216 -16.31 32.73 -29.19
CA THR A 216 -16.22 34.11 -28.68
C THR A 216 -15.59 35.07 -29.68
N LYS A 217 -14.64 34.60 -30.50
CA LYS A 217 -14.05 35.39 -31.59
C LYS A 217 -15.07 35.62 -32.71
N ALA A 218 -15.75 34.57 -33.16
CA ALA A 218 -16.80 34.67 -34.19
C ALA A 218 -17.91 35.63 -33.76
N TYR A 219 -18.39 35.53 -32.52
CA TYR A 219 -19.39 36.44 -31.95
C TYR A 219 -18.91 37.90 -31.93
N LYS A 220 -17.67 38.16 -31.46
CA LYS A 220 -17.10 39.54 -31.46
C LYS A 220 -16.93 40.12 -32.85
N ILE A 221 -16.66 39.29 -33.87
CA ILE A 221 -16.54 39.74 -35.26
C ILE A 221 -17.92 40.05 -35.84
N ALA A 222 -18.92 39.20 -35.57
CA ALA A 222 -20.31 39.41 -35.99
C ALA A 222 -20.91 40.68 -35.37
N ASP A 223 -20.73 40.88 -34.06
CA ASP A 223 -21.20 42.06 -33.32
C ASP A 223 -20.61 43.38 -33.85
N ARG A 224 -19.34 43.36 -34.28
CA ARG A 224 -18.67 44.54 -34.87
C ARG A 224 -19.08 44.84 -36.30
N LYS A 225 -19.52 43.84 -37.08
CA LYS A 225 -19.77 44.01 -38.53
C LYS A 225 -21.24 44.19 -38.92
N LYS A 226 -22.21 44.02 -38.00
CA LYS A 226 -23.67 44.27 -38.13
C LYS A 226 -24.43 43.70 -39.35
N ASP A 227 -23.78 43.23 -40.42
CA ASP A 227 -24.46 43.00 -41.70
C ASP A 227 -23.97 41.76 -42.48
N LYS A 228 -23.03 40.97 -41.95
CA LYS A 228 -22.61 39.68 -42.53
C LYS A 228 -22.20 38.69 -41.44
N ALA A 229 -23.20 38.09 -40.79
CA ALA A 229 -23.00 37.03 -39.80
C ALA A 229 -22.88 35.63 -40.43
N GLU A 230 -23.24 35.48 -41.71
CA GLU A 230 -23.54 34.19 -42.36
C GLU A 230 -22.32 33.35 -42.78
N GLU A 231 -21.07 33.75 -42.48
CA GLU A 231 -19.88 33.12 -43.09
C GLU A 231 -18.65 33.02 -42.17
N LEU A 232 -18.83 32.85 -40.85
CA LEU A 232 -17.70 32.84 -39.89
C LEU A 232 -17.34 31.46 -39.33
N LEU A 233 -18.26 30.51 -39.30
CA LEU A 233 -18.05 29.14 -38.82
C LEU A 233 -18.80 28.20 -39.75
N SER A 234 -18.16 27.07 -40.10
CA SER A 234 -18.86 25.99 -40.82
C SER A 234 -19.88 25.30 -39.90
N ASP A 235 -20.88 24.63 -40.49
CA ASP A 235 -21.85 23.82 -39.73
C ASP A 235 -21.16 22.75 -38.87
N GLU A 236 -20.06 22.17 -39.36
CA GLU A 236 -19.24 21.22 -38.60
C GLU A 236 -18.58 21.87 -37.37
N GLU A 237 -18.09 23.10 -37.48
CA GLU A 237 -17.51 23.82 -36.35
C GLU A 237 -18.58 24.24 -35.34
N LEU A 238 -19.78 24.61 -35.79
CA LEU A 238 -20.91 24.91 -34.92
C LEU A 238 -21.36 23.66 -34.15
N ASP A 239 -21.51 22.54 -34.84
CA ASP A 239 -21.87 21.26 -34.21
C ASP A 239 -20.79 20.78 -33.21
N PHE A 240 -19.52 20.86 -33.60
CA PHE A 240 -18.39 20.50 -32.73
C PHE A 240 -18.37 21.31 -31.43
N ILE A 241 -18.73 22.60 -31.49
CA ILE A 241 -18.75 23.47 -30.32
C ILE A 241 -20.04 23.30 -29.50
N ASN A 242 -21.20 23.10 -30.15
CA ASN A 242 -22.47 22.87 -29.47
C ASN A 242 -22.45 21.57 -28.64
N THR A 243 -21.79 20.53 -29.15
CA THR A 243 -21.65 19.23 -28.46
C THR A 243 -20.54 19.21 -27.41
N ALA A 244 -19.62 20.19 -27.43
CA ALA A 244 -18.45 20.19 -26.56
C ALA A 244 -18.74 20.14 -25.04
N PRO A 245 -19.74 20.84 -24.47
CA PRO A 245 -20.05 20.75 -23.05
C PRO A 245 -20.50 19.35 -22.62
N GLU A 246 -21.34 18.71 -23.43
CA GLU A 246 -21.87 17.37 -23.16
C GLU A 246 -20.78 16.31 -23.27
N ASP A 247 -19.92 16.41 -24.29
CA ASP A 247 -18.76 15.53 -24.46
C ASP A 247 -17.75 15.67 -23.30
N ILE A 248 -17.47 16.90 -22.87
CA ILE A 248 -16.58 17.15 -21.72
C ILE A 248 -17.15 16.51 -20.46
N ASP A 249 -18.44 16.69 -20.19
CA ASP A 249 -19.11 16.10 -19.03
C ASP A 249 -19.09 14.57 -19.08
N GLN A 250 -19.42 13.98 -20.23
CA GLN A 250 -19.39 12.52 -20.42
C GLN A 250 -17.98 11.94 -20.20
N VAL A 251 -16.96 12.54 -20.82
CA VAL A 251 -15.56 12.12 -20.67
C VAL A 251 -15.09 12.27 -19.22
N THR A 252 -15.54 13.31 -18.53
CA THR A 252 -15.21 13.55 -17.11
C THR A 252 -15.84 12.49 -16.21
N ARG A 253 -17.12 12.14 -16.41
CA ARG A 253 -17.78 11.05 -15.66
C ARG A 253 -17.09 9.72 -15.86
N GLN A 254 -16.66 9.41 -17.08
CA GLN A 254 -15.89 8.20 -17.39
C GLN A 254 -14.55 8.17 -16.67
N ALA A 255 -13.82 9.30 -16.68
CA ALA A 255 -12.55 9.44 -15.98
C ALA A 255 -12.70 9.23 -14.46
N PHE A 256 -13.73 9.83 -13.84
CA PHE A 256 -14.01 9.63 -12.42
C PHE A 256 -14.37 8.17 -12.10
N SER A 257 -15.22 7.55 -12.90
CA SER A 257 -15.58 6.14 -12.69
C SER A 257 -14.37 5.21 -12.81
N PHE A 258 -13.44 5.48 -13.73
CA PHE A 258 -12.19 4.74 -13.83
C PHE A 258 -11.31 4.93 -12.59
N ILE A 259 -11.19 6.16 -12.08
CA ILE A 259 -10.46 6.46 -10.85
C ILE A 259 -11.06 5.71 -9.67
N ASP A 260 -12.38 5.74 -9.51
CA ASP A 260 -13.09 5.08 -8.41
C ASP A 260 -12.79 3.57 -8.39
N VAL A 261 -12.88 2.90 -9.55
CA VAL A 261 -12.59 1.47 -9.68
C VAL A 261 -11.11 1.18 -9.36
N MET A 262 -10.20 2.04 -9.81
CA MET A 262 -8.78 1.85 -9.54
C MET A 262 -8.45 2.03 -8.05
N LEU A 263 -9.03 3.04 -7.41
CA LEU A 263 -8.90 3.28 -5.98
C LEU A 263 -9.54 2.15 -5.17
N MET A 264 -10.64 1.56 -5.67
CA MET A 264 -11.24 0.38 -5.06
C MET A 264 -10.26 -0.80 -5.08
N ASN A 265 -9.59 -1.07 -6.22
CA ASN A 265 -8.59 -2.14 -6.30
C ASN A 265 -7.37 -1.95 -5.37
N LEU A 266 -7.11 -0.72 -4.91
CA LEU A 266 -6.01 -0.40 -4.00
C LEU A 266 -6.36 -0.55 -2.51
N ARG A 267 -7.65 -0.58 -2.16
CA ARG A 267 -8.07 -0.78 -0.78
C ARG A 267 -7.91 -2.26 -0.43
N GLU A 268 -6.91 -2.57 0.39
CA GLU A 268 -6.67 -3.94 0.90
C GLU A 268 -7.85 -4.49 1.71
N GLU A 269 -8.71 -3.61 2.22
CA GLU A 269 -9.87 -3.90 3.06
C GLU A 269 -11.19 -3.88 2.27
N PHE A 270 -11.24 -4.50 1.09
CA PHE A 270 -12.52 -4.97 0.52
C PHE A 270 -13.13 -6.15 1.31
N LYS A 271 -12.84 -6.21 2.62
CA LYS A 271 -13.33 -7.20 3.58
C LYS A 271 -14.42 -6.52 4.41
N ASP A 272 -15.65 -6.77 3.99
CA ASP A 272 -16.94 -6.53 4.65
C ASP A 272 -17.39 -5.10 5.01
N GLU A 273 -16.52 -4.13 5.35
CA GLU A 273 -16.98 -2.78 5.76
C GLU A 273 -17.56 -1.90 4.63
N HIS A 274 -17.42 -2.32 3.38
CA HIS A 274 -17.91 -1.58 2.21
C HIS A 274 -18.92 -2.38 1.38
N ARG A 275 -19.43 -3.49 1.92
CA ARG A 275 -20.53 -4.25 1.32
C ARG A 275 -21.82 -3.77 1.94
N GLU A 276 -22.70 -3.22 1.12
CA GLU A 276 -24.05 -2.89 1.52
C GLU A 276 -25.03 -3.89 0.92
N GLN A 277 -26.21 -4.00 1.53
CA GLN A 277 -27.29 -4.82 0.98
C GLN A 277 -27.87 -4.12 -0.24
N CYS A 278 -27.67 -4.70 -1.42
CA CYS A 278 -28.04 -4.14 -2.71
C CYS A 278 -29.20 -4.92 -3.33
N SER A 279 -30.14 -4.25 -3.99
CA SER A 279 -31.08 -4.88 -4.93
C SER A 279 -30.47 -4.89 -6.33
N ILE A 280 -30.43 -6.07 -6.96
CA ILE A 280 -29.92 -6.18 -8.34
C ILE A 280 -30.83 -5.46 -9.32
N LYS A 281 -32.16 -5.50 -9.09
CA LYS A 281 -33.13 -4.76 -9.88
C LYS A 281 -32.85 -3.27 -9.85
N THR A 282 -32.68 -2.70 -8.65
CA THR A 282 -32.35 -1.27 -8.52
C THR A 282 -31.04 -0.93 -9.21
N CYS A 283 -30.00 -1.76 -9.07
CA CYS A 283 -28.73 -1.54 -9.74
C CYS A 283 -28.87 -1.50 -11.27
N VAL A 284 -29.63 -2.45 -11.85
CA VAL A 284 -29.87 -2.50 -13.30
C VAL A 284 -30.70 -1.32 -13.76
N GLU A 285 -31.81 -1.01 -13.08
CA GLU A 285 -32.67 0.13 -13.41
C GLU A 285 -31.94 1.46 -13.34
N ASP A 286 -31.14 1.69 -12.30
CA ASP A 286 -30.36 2.92 -12.15
C ASP A 286 -29.24 3.03 -13.17
N THR A 287 -28.61 1.91 -13.55
CA THR A 287 -27.64 1.90 -14.64
C THR A 287 -28.32 2.30 -15.95
N LEU A 288 -29.46 1.70 -16.30
CA LEU A 288 -30.18 2.02 -17.53
C LEU A 288 -30.71 3.46 -17.56
N LYS A 289 -31.16 4.00 -16.42
CA LYS A 289 -31.59 5.41 -16.34
C LYS A 289 -30.45 6.39 -16.59
N GLN A 290 -29.24 6.06 -16.16
CA GLN A 290 -28.09 6.97 -16.18
C GLN A 290 -27.15 6.71 -17.36
N TYR A 291 -27.39 5.65 -18.14
CA TYR A 291 -26.56 5.31 -19.29
C TYR A 291 -26.79 6.31 -20.44
N PRO A 292 -25.72 6.89 -21.03
CA PRO A 292 -25.83 7.90 -22.09
C PRO A 292 -26.15 7.25 -23.44
N PHE A 293 -27.39 6.80 -23.63
CA PHE A 293 -27.86 6.25 -24.90
C PHE A 293 -27.80 7.31 -26.01
N SER A 294 -27.34 6.93 -27.20
CA SER A 294 -27.28 7.82 -28.38
C SER A 294 -28.25 7.35 -29.46
N GLY A 295 -29.12 8.24 -29.95
CA GLY A 295 -30.09 7.89 -31.01
C GLY A 295 -31.01 6.73 -30.62
N GLU A 296 -31.02 5.66 -31.42
CA GLU A 296 -31.88 4.49 -31.22
C GLU A 296 -31.33 3.46 -30.23
N ASP A 297 -30.18 3.70 -29.57
CA ASP A 297 -29.52 2.69 -28.72
C ASP A 297 -30.42 2.15 -27.61
N ARG A 298 -31.32 2.99 -27.08
CA ARG A 298 -32.24 2.59 -26.02
C ARG A 298 -33.26 1.56 -26.50
N SER A 299 -33.68 1.61 -27.78
CA SER A 299 -34.72 0.73 -28.32
C SER A 299 -34.23 -0.72 -28.49
N MET A 300 -32.92 -0.92 -28.62
CA MET A 300 -32.27 -2.22 -28.74
C MET A 300 -32.16 -2.97 -27.40
N VAL A 301 -32.47 -2.31 -26.26
CA VAL A 301 -32.20 -2.83 -24.92
C VAL A 301 -33.49 -3.24 -24.22
N HIS A 302 -33.64 -4.54 -24.02
CA HIS A 302 -34.81 -5.16 -23.41
C HIS A 302 -34.49 -5.71 -22.03
N THR A 303 -35.36 -5.47 -21.06
CA THR A 303 -35.23 -5.97 -19.69
C THR A 303 -36.36 -6.95 -19.37
N GLN A 304 -36.00 -8.13 -18.87
CA GLN A 304 -36.96 -9.14 -18.40
C GLN A 304 -36.61 -9.48 -16.94
N ILE A 305 -37.41 -8.95 -16.02
CA ILE A 305 -37.17 -9.08 -14.58
C ILE A 305 -38.24 -10.03 -14.03
N GLU A 306 -37.86 -11.27 -13.77
CA GLU A 306 -38.77 -12.29 -13.22
C GLU A 306 -38.80 -12.21 -11.69
N GLU A 307 -37.63 -12.18 -11.04
CA GLU A 307 -37.49 -12.13 -9.59
C GLU A 307 -36.32 -11.19 -9.20
N ASP A 308 -36.55 -10.27 -8.26
CA ASP A 308 -35.47 -9.45 -7.69
C ASP A 308 -34.76 -10.22 -6.57
N PHE A 309 -33.46 -9.97 -6.38
CA PHE A 309 -32.71 -10.55 -5.29
C PHE A 309 -31.77 -9.54 -4.64
N LEU A 310 -31.58 -9.74 -3.33
CA LEU A 310 -30.68 -8.94 -2.52
C LEU A 310 -29.34 -9.63 -2.39
N PHE A 311 -28.25 -8.86 -2.46
CA PHE A 311 -26.89 -9.36 -2.28
C PHE A 311 -26.05 -8.35 -1.50
N MET A 312 -24.99 -8.83 -0.84
CA MET A 312 -24.02 -7.96 -0.17
C MET A 312 -22.93 -7.57 -1.17
N GLY A 313 -22.85 -6.30 -1.54
CA GLY A 313 -21.93 -5.84 -2.57
C GLY A 313 -21.80 -4.31 -2.64
N SER A 314 -21.32 -3.81 -3.78
CA SER A 314 -21.21 -2.38 -4.04
C SER A 314 -22.03 -2.03 -5.30
N PRO A 315 -23.07 -1.20 -5.20
CA PRO A 315 -23.86 -0.74 -6.35
C PRO A 315 -22.98 -0.03 -7.39
N LEU A 316 -21.93 0.67 -6.94
CA LEU A 316 -20.97 1.35 -7.81
C LEU A 316 -20.24 0.37 -8.73
N LEU A 317 -19.68 -0.72 -8.18
CA LEU A 317 -18.99 -1.75 -8.97
C LEU A 317 -19.94 -2.44 -9.94
N VAL A 318 -21.14 -2.77 -9.48
CA VAL A 318 -22.17 -3.43 -10.28
C VAL A 318 -22.59 -2.54 -11.45
N LYS A 319 -22.84 -1.25 -11.20
CA LYS A 319 -23.11 -0.26 -12.24
C LYS A 319 -21.95 -0.09 -13.22
N HIS A 320 -20.71 -0.14 -12.75
CA HIS A 320 -19.54 -0.09 -13.62
C HIS A 320 -19.43 -1.31 -14.53
N VAL A 321 -19.70 -2.51 -14.01
CA VAL A 321 -19.79 -3.74 -14.82
C VAL A 321 -20.84 -3.58 -15.92
N PHE A 322 -22.05 -3.15 -15.59
CA PHE A 322 -23.10 -2.98 -16.60
C PHE A 322 -22.80 -1.88 -17.60
N THR A 323 -22.24 -0.75 -17.16
CA THR A 323 -21.86 0.33 -18.08
C THR A 323 -20.84 -0.16 -19.11
N ASN A 324 -19.88 -0.99 -18.71
CA ASN A 324 -18.90 -1.59 -19.61
C ASN A 324 -19.52 -2.64 -20.55
N LEU A 325 -20.37 -3.53 -20.04
CA LEU A 325 -21.07 -4.52 -20.86
C LEU A 325 -21.95 -3.83 -21.91
N MET A 326 -22.73 -2.82 -21.50
CA MET A 326 -23.57 -2.02 -22.39
C MET A 326 -22.76 -1.33 -23.48
N LYS A 327 -21.62 -0.71 -23.13
CA LYS A 327 -20.73 -0.06 -24.10
C LYS A 327 -20.25 -1.04 -25.16
N ASN A 328 -19.77 -2.21 -24.73
CA ASN A 328 -19.28 -3.25 -25.63
C ASN A 328 -20.40 -3.80 -26.52
N SER A 329 -21.54 -4.14 -25.93
CA SER A 329 -22.63 -4.76 -26.68
C SER A 329 -23.28 -3.80 -27.68
N ILE A 330 -23.50 -2.52 -27.33
CA ILE A 330 -24.02 -1.53 -28.29
C ILE A 330 -23.06 -1.36 -29.47
N TYR A 331 -21.75 -1.31 -29.20
CA TYR A 331 -20.74 -1.19 -30.26
C TYR A 331 -20.80 -2.35 -31.26
N TYR A 332 -20.82 -3.60 -30.76
CA TYR A 332 -20.82 -4.78 -31.64
C TYR A 332 -22.17 -5.03 -32.31
N VAL A 333 -23.29 -4.72 -31.66
CA VAL A 333 -24.62 -4.80 -32.27
C VAL A 333 -24.76 -3.79 -33.42
N LYS A 334 -24.27 -2.56 -33.23
CA LYS A 334 -24.22 -1.56 -34.31
C LYS A 334 -23.32 -1.99 -35.46
N ALA A 335 -22.15 -2.54 -35.17
CA ALA A 335 -21.23 -3.04 -36.20
C ALA A 335 -21.86 -4.17 -37.04
N ALA A 336 -22.72 -5.00 -36.43
CA ALA A 336 -23.47 -6.05 -37.11
C ALA A 336 -24.71 -5.53 -37.90
N ASN A 337 -25.02 -4.23 -37.80
CA ASN A 337 -26.15 -3.53 -38.44
C ASN A 337 -27.55 -4.07 -38.08
N LYS A 338 -27.65 -5.07 -37.20
CA LYS A 338 -28.87 -5.65 -36.62
C LYS A 338 -28.53 -6.33 -35.31
N GLY A 339 -29.36 -6.13 -34.29
CA GLY A 339 -29.29 -6.90 -33.05
C GLY A 339 -30.00 -6.23 -31.86
N ASP A 340 -30.29 -7.05 -30.87
CA ASP A 340 -30.88 -6.69 -29.59
C ASP A 340 -29.94 -7.07 -28.43
N ILE A 341 -30.10 -6.37 -27.31
CA ILE A 341 -29.46 -6.61 -26.02
C ILE A 341 -30.56 -6.95 -25.02
N THR A 342 -30.46 -8.10 -24.36
CA THR A 342 -31.43 -8.57 -23.37
C THR A 342 -30.77 -8.74 -22.00
N LEU A 343 -31.32 -8.06 -20.98
CA LEU A 343 -30.97 -8.27 -19.57
C LEU A 343 -32.07 -9.09 -18.90
N ARG A 344 -31.72 -10.24 -18.33
CA ARG A 344 -32.66 -11.12 -17.62
C ARG A 344 -32.27 -11.30 -16.16
N ILE A 345 -33.20 -11.04 -15.24
CA ILE A 345 -33.04 -11.34 -13.81
C ILE A 345 -33.98 -12.49 -13.46
N TYR A 346 -33.42 -13.63 -13.06
CA TYR A 346 -34.18 -14.84 -12.79
C TYR A 346 -33.44 -15.73 -11.78
N LYS A 347 -34.12 -16.76 -11.30
CA LYS A 347 -33.55 -17.75 -10.39
C LYS A 347 -33.56 -19.12 -11.05
N GLU A 348 -32.39 -19.72 -11.19
CA GLU A 348 -32.20 -21.00 -11.87
C GLU A 348 -31.49 -21.96 -10.94
N ASN A 349 -32.08 -23.12 -10.68
CA ASN A 349 -31.54 -24.16 -9.80
C ASN A 349 -31.16 -23.65 -8.40
N GLY A 350 -31.92 -22.67 -7.87
CA GLY A 350 -31.66 -22.05 -6.56
C GLY A 350 -30.58 -20.97 -6.58
N ILE A 351 -29.98 -20.68 -7.73
CA ILE A 351 -28.96 -19.64 -7.91
C ILE A 351 -29.61 -18.38 -8.50
N ASN A 352 -29.45 -17.26 -7.79
CA ASN A 352 -29.83 -15.94 -8.27
C ASN A 352 -28.96 -15.57 -9.47
N THR A 353 -29.58 -15.33 -10.62
CA THR A 353 -28.88 -15.15 -11.89
C THR A 353 -29.29 -13.85 -12.56
N LEU A 354 -28.29 -13.09 -13.00
CA LEU A 354 -28.46 -12.00 -13.94
C LEU A 354 -27.73 -12.37 -15.23
N SER A 355 -28.47 -12.50 -16.32
CA SER A 355 -27.94 -12.76 -17.65
C SER A 355 -27.93 -11.48 -18.48
N PHE A 356 -26.81 -11.23 -19.15
CA PHE A 356 -26.65 -10.17 -20.12
C PHE A 356 -26.32 -10.81 -21.47
N LYS A 357 -27.18 -10.63 -22.46
CA LYS A 357 -27.03 -11.23 -23.79
C LYS A 357 -27.11 -10.16 -24.86
N ASP A 358 -26.15 -10.13 -25.76
CA ASP A 358 -26.25 -9.41 -27.02
C ASP A 358 -26.26 -10.36 -28.22
N THR A 359 -26.55 -9.80 -29.39
CA THR A 359 -26.64 -10.52 -30.66
C THR A 359 -25.60 -10.00 -31.66
N GLY A 360 -24.53 -9.38 -31.17
CA GLY A 360 -23.41 -8.92 -31.99
C GLY A 360 -22.57 -10.07 -32.54
N ALA A 361 -21.39 -9.74 -33.08
CA ALA A 361 -20.51 -10.68 -33.77
C ALA A 361 -19.93 -11.81 -32.87
N GLY A 362 -20.07 -11.71 -31.56
CA GLY A 362 -19.46 -12.62 -30.60
C GLY A 362 -17.94 -12.41 -30.46
N ILE A 363 -17.31 -13.24 -29.63
CA ILE A 363 -15.85 -13.28 -29.43
C ILE A 363 -15.36 -14.61 -30.01
N ALA A 364 -14.47 -14.54 -31.00
CA ALA A 364 -13.92 -15.70 -31.71
C ALA A 364 -12.72 -16.32 -31.00
#